data_AF-A0AB33UFP8-F1
#
_entry.id   AF-A0AB33UFP8-F1
#
_cell.length_a   1.000
_cell.length_b   1.000
_cell.length_c   1.000
_cell.angle_alpha   90.00
_cell.angle_beta   90.00
_cell.angle_gamma   90.00
#
_symmetry.space_group_name_H-M   'P 1'
#
loop_
_entity.id
_entity.type
_entity.pdbx_description
1 polymer ?
#
loop_
_entity_poly.entity_id
_entity_poly.type
_entity_poly.pdbx_seq_one_letter_code
_entity_poly.pdbx_strand_id
1 'polypeptide(L)'
;MGKGRISYDPGQHEALRSELDRVQSNFESLIDELEKVRDMVESELKGEAASNLEISISNLMNKLSQENSNWSTVIGNARTVEDELKNADRQAASVSVSP
;
A
#
# COMPACT_ATOMS: atom_id res chain seq x y z
N MET A 1 4.75 32.73 -18.52
CA MET A 1 5.82 31.80 -18.09
C MET A 1 5.24 30.91 -17.00
N GLY A 2 4.72 29.72 -17.34
CA GLY A 2 4.11 28.80 -16.37
C GLY A 2 5.17 28.07 -15.56
N LYS A 3 5.41 28.51 -14.32
CA LYS A 3 6.18 27.74 -13.34
C LYS A 3 5.27 26.62 -12.81
N GLY A 4 5.40 25.43 -13.36
CA GLY A 4 4.61 24.27 -12.93
C GLY A 4 4.51 23.17 -13.98
N ARG A 5 5.59 22.93 -14.74
CA ARG A 5 5.62 21.80 -15.67
C ARG A 5 5.82 20.54 -14.83
N ILE A 6 4.74 19.81 -14.58
CA ILE A 6 4.81 18.47 -14.01
C ILE A 6 5.25 17.56 -15.15
N SER A 7 6.35 16.83 -14.95
CA SER A 7 6.89 15.85 -15.88
C SER A 7 7.19 14.57 -15.13
N TYR A 8 7.14 13.44 -15.83
CA TYR A 8 7.51 12.15 -15.29
C TYR A 8 8.99 12.14 -14.91
N ASP A 9 9.26 11.85 -13.64
CA ASP A 9 10.60 11.54 -13.13
C ASP A 9 10.66 10.05 -12.74
N PRO A 10 11.35 9.20 -13.53
CA PRO A 10 11.41 7.77 -13.27
C PRO A 10 12.05 7.44 -11.91
N GLY A 11 13.00 8.24 -11.42
CA GLY A 11 13.64 8.02 -10.14
C GLY A 11 12.70 8.27 -8.97
N GLN A 12 11.93 9.36 -9.03
CA GLN A 12 10.95 9.67 -7.99
C GLN A 12 9.77 8.69 -7.97
N HIS A 13 9.30 8.25 -9.14
CA HIS A 13 8.24 7.25 -9.22
C HIS A 13 8.68 5.87 -8.72
N GLU A 14 9.90 5.44 -9.03
CA GLU A 14 10.44 4.18 -8.51
C GLU A 14 10.61 4.20 -6.99
N ALA A 15 11.09 5.33 -6.44
CA ALA A 15 11.18 5.52 -4.99
C ALA A 15 9.80 5.48 -4.32
N LEU A 16 8.81 6.16 -4.90
CA LEU A 16 7.42 6.11 -4.42
C LEU A 16 6.88 4.68 -4.46
N ARG A 17 7.04 3.97 -5.57
CA ARG A 17 6.59 2.59 -5.72
C ARG A 17 7.23 1.67 -4.68
N SER A 18 8.54 1.80 -4.46
CA SER A 18 9.27 1.03 -3.46
C SER A 18 8.71 1.25 -2.04
N GLU A 19 8.39 2.50 -1.69
CA GLU A 19 7.78 2.80 -0.38
C GLU A 19 6.36 2.27 -0.25
N LEU A 20 5.56 2.35 -1.31
CA LEU A 20 4.20 1.80 -1.31
C LEU A 20 4.22 0.27 -1.15
N ASP A 21 5.08 -0.42 -1.90
CA ASP A 21 5.25 -1.87 -1.83
C ASP A 21 5.81 -2.27 -0.44
N ARG A 22 6.74 -1.50 0.13
CA ARG A 22 7.27 -1.71 1.49
C ARG A 22 6.17 -1.64 2.56
N VAL A 23 5.27 -0.66 2.45
CA VAL A 23 4.14 -0.55 3.38
C VAL A 23 3.18 -1.74 3.24
N GLN A 24 2.94 -2.22 2.02
CA GLN A 24 2.13 -3.42 1.77
C GLN A 24 2.73 -4.65 2.47
N SER A 25 4.03 -4.90 2.27
CA SER A 25 4.72 -6.03 2.92
C SER A 25 4.73 -5.92 4.44
N ASN A 26 4.75 -4.70 5.01
CA ASN A 26 4.66 -4.51 6.45
C ASN A 26 3.26 -4.92 7.00
N PHE A 27 2.18 -4.70 6.24
CA PHE A 27 0.86 -5.18 6.64
C PHE A 27 0.82 -6.71 6.69
N GLU A 28 1.30 -7.36 5.64
CA GLU A 28 1.37 -8.83 5.54
C GLU A 28 2.18 -9.41 6.71
N SER A 29 3.36 -8.85 6.96
CA SER A 29 4.22 -9.28 8.07
C SER A 29 3.55 -9.12 9.44
N LEU A 30 2.83 -8.01 9.65
CA LEU A 30 2.14 -7.77 10.92
C LEU A 30 0.95 -8.73 11.12
N ILE A 31 0.23 -9.04 10.05
CA ILE A 31 -0.87 -10.01 10.09
C ILE A 31 -0.32 -11.40 10.44
N ASP A 32 0.79 -11.82 9.83
CA ASP A 32 1.44 -13.10 10.11
C ASP A 32 1.92 -13.21 11.56
N GLU A 33 2.51 -12.13 12.12
CA GLU A 33 2.92 -12.10 13.53
C GLU A 33 1.72 -12.14 14.49
N LEU A 34 0.62 -11.45 14.17
CA LEU A 34 -0.60 -11.50 14.97
C LEU A 34 -1.27 -12.89 14.94
N GLU A 35 -1.21 -13.58 13.81
CA GLU A 35 -1.67 -14.96 13.70
C GLU A 35 -0.90 -15.87 14.68
N LYS A 36 0.43 -15.79 14.70
CA LYS A 36 1.25 -16.55 15.65
C LYS A 36 0.88 -16.23 17.11
N VAL A 37 0.62 -14.96 17.43
CA VAL A 37 0.20 -14.57 18.78
C VAL A 37 -1.17 -15.14 19.13
N ARG A 38 -2.14 -15.09 18.20
CA ARG A 38 -3.47 -15.69 18.40
C ARG A 38 -3.35 -17.18 18.69
N ASP A 39 -2.57 -17.90 17.89
CA ASP A 39 -2.40 -19.35 18.02
C ASP A 39 -1.73 -19.71 19.36
N MET A 40 -0.75 -18.92 19.82
CA MET A 40 -0.17 -19.08 21.16
C MET A 40 -1.18 -18.82 22.30
N VAL A 41 -2.03 -17.81 22.15
CA VAL A 41 -3.09 -17.53 23.14
C VAL A 41 -4.08 -18.70 23.21
N GLU A 42 -4.46 -19.26 22.07
CA GLU A 42 -5.36 -20.40 21.98
C GLU A 42 -4.74 -21.66 22.63
N SER A 43 -3.45 -21.93 22.37
CA SER A 43 -2.76 -23.13 22.87
C SER A 43 -2.42 -23.04 24.36
N GLU A 44 -1.87 -21.91 24.81
CA GLU A 44 -1.25 -21.77 26.14
C GLU A 44 -2.17 -21.17 27.21
N LEU A 45 -3.18 -20.39 26.80
CA LEU A 45 -4.07 -19.69 27.73
C LEU A 45 -5.48 -20.28 27.71
N LYS A 46 -6.15 -20.24 28.85
CA LYS A 46 -7.53 -20.73 29.01
C LYS A 46 -8.36 -19.75 29.84
N GLY A 47 -9.68 -19.83 29.66
CA GLY A 47 -10.64 -19.00 30.38
C GLY A 47 -11.05 -17.75 29.59
N GLU A 48 -12.00 -17.02 30.16
CA GLU A 48 -12.70 -15.91 29.49
C GLU A 48 -11.75 -14.79 29.02
N ALA A 49 -10.71 -14.49 29.80
CA ALA A 49 -9.72 -13.48 29.41
C ALA A 49 -8.92 -13.89 28.16
N ALA A 50 -8.57 -15.18 28.02
CA ALA A 50 -7.88 -15.69 26.85
C ALA A 50 -8.77 -15.62 25.59
N SER A 51 -10.04 -16.03 25.71
CA SER A 51 -11.02 -15.92 24.62
C SER A 51 -11.24 -14.47 24.18
N ASN A 52 -11.33 -13.53 25.12
CA ASN A 52 -11.48 -12.11 24.80
C ASN A 52 -10.24 -11.55 24.08
N LEU A 53 -9.04 -12.03 24.44
CA LEU A 53 -7.80 -11.67 23.76
C LEU A 53 -7.74 -12.22 22.34
N GLU A 54 -8.10 -13.49 22.15
CA GLU A 54 -8.20 -14.15 20.83
C GLU A 54 -9.16 -13.40 19.89
N ILE A 55 -10.35 -13.05 20.38
CA ILE A 55 -11.34 -12.25 19.64
C ILE A 55 -10.77 -10.87 19.28
N SER A 56 -10.07 -10.23 20.21
CA SER A 56 -9.45 -8.92 19.98
C SER A 56 -8.36 -8.98 18.90
N ILE A 57 -7.52 -10.01 18.93
CA ILE A 57 -6.48 -10.23 17.92
C ILE A 57 -7.12 -10.50 16.55
N SER A 58 -8.10 -11.39 16.49
CA SER A 58 -8.83 -11.70 15.24
C SER A 58 -9.50 -10.47 14.63
N ASN A 59 -10.11 -9.62 15.47
CA ASN A 59 -10.69 -8.36 15.03
C ASN A 59 -9.63 -7.38 14.51
N LEU A 60 -8.45 -7.33 15.12
CA LEU A 60 -7.33 -6.50 14.65
C LEU A 60 -6.80 -7.01 13.31
N MET A 61 -6.59 -8.32 13.16
CA MET A 61 -6.18 -8.94 11.90
C MET A 61 -7.16 -8.61 10.77
N ASN A 62 -8.47 -8.73 11.01
CA ASN A 62 -9.49 -8.38 10.02
C ASN A 62 -9.41 -6.91 9.57
N LYS A 63 -9.19 -5.99 10.52
CA LYS A 63 -9.00 -4.56 10.20
C LYS A 63 -7.74 -4.33 9.37
N LEU A 64 -6.63 -4.99 9.72
CA LEU A 64 -5.38 -4.88 8.97
C LEU A 64 -5.51 -5.47 7.56
N SER A 65 -6.20 -6.59 7.38
CA SER A 65 -6.48 -7.17 6.07
C SER A 65 -7.31 -6.23 5.19
N GLN A 66 -8.32 -5.56 5.78
CA GLN A 66 -9.08 -4.54 5.06
C GLN A 66 -8.20 -3.35 4.68
N GLU A 67 -7.33 -2.91 5.57
CA GLU A 67 -6.43 -1.80 5.29
C GLU A 67 -5.39 -2.15 4.23
N ASN A 68 -4.88 -3.39 4.21
CA ASN A 68 -4.00 -3.90 3.16
C ASN A 68 -4.70 -3.93 1.78
N SER A 69 -5.98 -4.29 1.76
CA SER A 69 -6.81 -4.22 0.54
C SER A 69 -7.00 -2.76 0.07
N ASN A 70 -7.30 -1.84 0.99
CA ASN A 70 -7.37 -0.41 0.69
C ASN A 70 -6.02 0.11 0.16
N TRP A 71 -4.92 -0.33 0.74
CA TRP A 71 -3.57 0.03 0.33
C TRP A 71 -3.23 -0.46 -1.09
N SER A 72 -3.71 -1.65 -1.46
CA SER A 72 -3.61 -2.15 -2.84
C SER A 72 -4.29 -1.21 -3.85
N THR A 73 -5.38 -0.53 -3.44
CA THR A 73 -6.03 0.51 -4.26
C THR A 73 -5.15 1.75 -4.38
N VAL A 74 -4.46 2.17 -3.31
CA VAL A 74 -3.51 3.29 -3.34
C VAL A 74 -2.37 3.01 -4.33
N ILE A 75 -1.81 1.78 -4.30
CA ILE A 75 -0.79 1.35 -5.27
C ILE A 75 -1.33 1.40 -6.70
N GLY A 76 -2.55 0.92 -6.93
CA GLY A 76 -3.21 1.00 -8.23
C GLY A 76 -3.36 2.43 -8.73
N ASN A 77 -3.82 3.34 -7.87
CA ASN A 77 -3.97 4.76 -8.21
C ASN A 77 -2.61 5.42 -8.53
N ALA A 78 -1.55 5.08 -7.78
CA ALA A 78 -0.21 5.59 -8.05
C ALA A 78 0.31 5.17 -9.44
N ARG A 79 0.00 3.93 -9.88
CA ARG A 79 0.32 3.47 -11.24
C ARG A 79 -0.46 4.22 -12.31
N THR A 80 -1.75 4.47 -12.08
CA THR A 80 -2.57 5.29 -13.00
C THR A 80 -1.98 6.69 -13.17
N VAL A 81 -1.59 7.35 -12.06
CA VAL A 81 -0.96 8.67 -12.10
C VAL A 81 0.37 8.62 -12.87
N GLU A 82 1.19 7.59 -12.65
CA GLU A 82 2.43 7.38 -13.41
C GLU A 82 2.17 7.31 -14.92
N ASP A 83 1.17 6.53 -15.35
CA ASP A 83 0.84 6.37 -16.77
C ASP A 83 0.29 7.67 -17.39
N GLU A 84 -0.53 8.41 -16.64
CA GLU A 84 -1.03 9.73 -17.07
C GLU A 84 0.12 10.72 -17.28
N LEU A 85 1.11 10.75 -16.38
CA LEU A 85 2.28 11.61 -16.51
C LEU A 85 3.14 11.24 -17.72
N LYS A 86 3.41 9.96 -17.94
CA LYS A 86 4.13 9.48 -19.14
C LYS A 86 3.40 9.88 -20.43
N ASN A 87 2.07 9.78 -20.44
CA ASN A 87 1.26 10.15 -21.59
C ASN A 87 1.25 11.67 -21.82
N ALA A 88 1.13 12.47 -20.77
CA ALA A 88 1.21 13.93 -20.85
C ALA A 88 2.56 14.39 -21.42
N ASP A 89 3.66 13.78 -20.99
CA ASP A 89 4.99 14.10 -21.51
C ASP A 89 5.15 13.75 -22.99
N ARG A 90 4.63 12.58 -23.41
CA ARG A 90 4.62 12.19 -24.84
C ARG A 90 3.83 13.17 -25.70
N GLN A 91 2.65 13.61 -25.23
CA GLN A 91 1.82 14.58 -25.95
C GLN A 91 2.47 15.97 -25.99
N ALA A 92 3.06 16.42 -24.89
CA ALA A 92 3.79 17.69 -24.86
C ALA A 92 4.98 17.68 -25.82
N ALA A 93 5.68 16.54 -25.93
CA ALA A 93 6.74 16.36 -26.91
C ALA A 93 6.20 16.47 -28.34
N SER A 94 5.11 15.77 -28.69
CA SER A 94 4.56 15.76 -30.05
C SER A 94 4.05 17.13 -30.53
N VAL A 95 3.44 17.92 -29.65
CA VAL A 95 2.98 19.28 -29.97
C VAL A 95 4.17 20.23 -30.23
N SER A 96 5.31 20.01 -29.57
CA SER A 96 6.50 20.86 -29.74
C SER A 96 7.26 20.64 -31.07
N VAL A 97 6.94 19.58 -31.82
CA VAL A 97 7.60 19.24 -33.11
C VAL A 97 6.75 19.63 -34.33
N SER A 98 5.52 20.12 -34.14
CA SER A 98 4.70 20.64 -35.24
C SER A 98 5.12 22.08 -35.61
N PRO A 99 5.45 22.38 -36.88
CA PRO A 99 5.88 23.71 -37.34
C PRO A 99 4.78 24.78 -37.26
#